data_AF-A0A9X0QYJ3-F1
#
_entry.id   AF-A0A9X0QYJ3-F1
#
_cell.length_a   1.000
_cell.length_b   1.000
_cell.length_c   1.000
_cell.angle_alpha   90.00
_cell.angle_beta   90.00
_cell.angle_gamma   90.00
#
_symmetry.space_group_name_H-M   'P 1'
#
loop_
_entity.id
_entity.type
_entity.pdbx_description
1 polymer ?
#
loop_
_entity_poly.entity_id
_entity_poly.type
_entity_poly.pdbx_seq_one_letter_code
_entity_poly.pdbx_strand_id
1 'polypeptide(L)'
;MVPLAEGQDGGTLADHLAAALASVTGRLALAGALHRLGCQAEAVALYRLLLRDTPGESKALVGLGRLAEAPPGDPDPAALVATAEALARTAPPEEAELAWRGVLALCPQNVTARMALGHLLRRGGRAAEAVTRFEAAVEERALNAPAQALALLQRALEIDPAHAPALEHTAAHHRMAGDHVAALASFEAGIATGRPGPWCYLGAAEILAEQGRMPAALALLEEGSRTLPAVPALPAKRLELLRRSGAVTEALALARGMPADRFAPWFERVVLEHQSGDPAAVATLLAARPPATSLAGRARIEHLHGLVAADHWDLAAAEAHLARASALAPDDPWPRARLAMVRLARFDLAGTRAELAAQVRLDAAAARLQGRVARVLQTFHGQLLDDLALEPELLARLAALAAQPAAARIAPLLGLVREMPDHFGSAYALMIALHQSGGFTPAGGPAAAPPIPPWLAQYRDGAVLPDDVAALMASWAERCPGFTITRFDDAAALGWLRATQPVPVVVAWRRLRDATQRSDLLRLAVLATEGGWWADADDRLFGSLAPLAPPGTTLVLYQEDLGSIGNNLIGAAPGHPVVALALRLAVEGVNRGDADSVWLRTGPGCSPAPWRCIWRRSPRRSCRRASWFTTIWQ
;
A
#
# COMPACT_ATOMS: atom_id res chain seq x y z
N MET A 1 -30.08 32.84 13.56
CA MET A 1 -29.78 34.20 14.07
C MET A 1 -28.37 34.20 14.59
N VAL A 2 -27.45 34.88 13.90
CA VAL A 2 -26.11 35.20 14.43
C VAL A 2 -26.04 36.73 14.41
N PRO A 3 -25.74 37.40 15.55
CA PRO A 3 -25.63 38.85 15.59
C PRO A 3 -24.29 39.26 14.95
N LEU A 4 -24.34 40.18 13.99
CA LEU A 4 -23.14 40.76 13.38
C LEU A 4 -22.96 42.19 13.87
N ALA A 5 -21.72 42.48 14.26
CA ALA A 5 -21.26 43.69 14.90
C ALA A 5 -21.57 44.96 14.11
N GLU A 6 -21.96 46.01 14.84
CA GLU A 6 -22.12 47.37 14.36
C GLU A 6 -20.76 47.88 13.83
N GLY A 7 -20.71 48.15 12.52
CA GLY A 7 -19.62 48.90 11.90
C GLY A 7 -19.74 50.40 12.22
N GLN A 8 -18.61 51.10 12.24
CA GLN A 8 -18.43 52.46 12.77
C GLN A 8 -19.18 53.60 12.05
N ASP A 9 -20.01 53.31 11.06
CA ASP A 9 -20.89 54.27 10.43
C ASP A 9 -22.33 53.94 10.86
N GLY A 10 -22.96 54.81 11.65
CA GLY A 10 -24.22 54.59 12.38
C GLY A 10 -25.49 54.39 11.54
N GLY A 11 -25.41 53.75 10.37
CA GLY A 11 -26.54 53.23 9.60
C GLY A 11 -26.87 51.79 10.00
N THR A 12 -28.15 51.46 10.07
CA THR A 12 -28.59 50.08 10.32
C THR A 12 -28.15 49.16 9.17
N LEU A 13 -28.08 47.85 9.39
CA LEU A 13 -27.80 46.88 8.31
C LEU A 13 -28.74 47.06 7.11
N ALA A 14 -29.99 47.49 7.37
CA ALA A 14 -30.98 47.80 6.36
C ALA A 14 -30.57 49.01 5.50
N ASP A 15 -29.96 50.04 6.09
CA ASP A 15 -29.50 51.23 5.37
C ASP A 15 -28.31 50.92 4.46
N HIS A 16 -27.37 50.10 4.93
CA HIS A 16 -26.24 49.63 4.14
C HIS A 16 -26.67 48.71 2.98
N LEU A 17 -27.65 47.84 3.20
CA LEU A 17 -28.24 47.01 2.14
C LEU A 17 -29.00 47.85 1.13
N ALA A 18 -29.77 48.86 1.57
CA ALA A 18 -30.47 49.78 0.68
C ALA A 18 -29.49 50.57 -0.21
N ALA A 19 -28.37 51.04 0.35
CA ALA A 19 -27.32 51.72 -0.40
C ALA A 19 -26.61 50.78 -1.40
N ALA A 20 -26.34 49.53 -1.01
CA ALA A 20 -25.75 48.54 -1.91
C ALA A 20 -26.69 48.16 -3.07
N LEU A 21 -28.00 48.10 -2.83
CA LEU A 21 -29.00 47.80 -3.85
C LEU A 21 -29.26 48.98 -4.81
N ALA A 22 -28.85 50.21 -4.45
CA ALA A 22 -29.05 51.39 -5.28
C ALA A 22 -28.13 51.47 -6.52
N SER A 23 -27.03 50.68 -6.57
CA SER A 23 -26.07 50.71 -7.69
C SER A 23 -25.83 49.33 -8.32
N VAL A 24 -25.51 49.30 -9.62
CA VAL A 24 -25.17 48.06 -10.35
C VAL A 24 -23.99 47.35 -9.69
N THR A 25 -22.94 48.10 -9.33
CA THR A 25 -21.74 47.57 -8.67
C THR A 25 -22.05 46.99 -7.29
N GLY A 26 -22.91 47.65 -6.50
CA GLY A 26 -23.29 47.18 -5.17
C GLY A 26 -24.16 45.91 -5.22
N ARG A 27 -25.11 45.83 -6.15
CA ARG A 27 -25.90 44.61 -6.40
C ARG A 27 -25.03 43.43 -6.84
N LEU A 28 -24.01 43.66 -7.69
CA LEU A 28 -23.07 42.63 -8.13
C LEU A 28 -22.22 42.09 -6.97
N ALA A 29 -21.71 42.99 -6.12
CA ALA A 29 -20.91 42.60 -4.96
C ALA A 29 -21.74 41.77 -3.96
N LEU A 30 -22.99 42.17 -3.72
CA LEU A 30 -23.93 41.45 -2.86
C LEU A 30 -24.28 40.07 -3.42
N ALA A 31 -24.59 39.97 -4.72
CA ALA A 31 -24.87 38.70 -5.39
C ALA A 31 -23.66 37.73 -5.33
N GLY A 32 -22.44 38.25 -5.49
CA GLY A 32 -21.21 37.48 -5.33
C GLY A 32 -20.95 37.01 -3.90
N ALA A 33 -21.32 37.82 -2.89
CA ALA A 33 -21.21 37.45 -1.48
C ALA A 33 -22.21 36.35 -1.10
N LEU A 34 -23.46 36.48 -1.52
CA LEU A 34 -24.51 35.46 -1.32
C LEU A 34 -24.12 34.11 -1.95
N HIS A 35 -23.52 34.15 -3.14
CA HIS A 35 -22.99 32.95 -3.79
C HIS A 35 -21.90 32.24 -2.96
N ARG A 36 -20.92 32.98 -2.42
CA ARG A 36 -19.85 32.40 -1.59
C ARG A 36 -20.36 31.86 -0.25
N LEU A 37 -21.48 32.38 0.25
CA LEU A 37 -22.12 31.96 1.50
C LEU A 37 -23.08 30.78 1.31
N GLY A 38 -23.25 30.27 0.09
CA GLY A 38 -24.14 29.14 -0.21
C GLY A 38 -25.62 29.50 -0.34
N CYS A 39 -25.97 30.79 -0.29
CA CYS A 39 -27.33 31.32 -0.49
C CYS A 39 -27.64 31.43 -2.00
N GLN A 40 -27.84 30.28 -2.65
CA GLN A 40 -27.90 30.18 -4.11
C GLN A 40 -29.15 30.83 -4.71
N ALA A 41 -30.33 30.66 -4.11
CA ALA A 41 -31.59 31.18 -4.64
C ALA A 41 -31.61 32.72 -4.65
N GLU A 42 -31.10 33.34 -3.58
CA GLU A 42 -31.02 34.79 -3.41
C GLU A 42 -29.98 35.41 -4.35
N ALA A 43 -28.83 34.74 -4.53
CA ALA A 43 -27.81 35.16 -5.49
C ALA A 43 -28.36 35.12 -6.92
N VAL A 44 -29.07 34.05 -7.30
CA VAL A 44 -29.71 33.91 -8.62
C VAL A 44 -30.74 35.02 -8.86
N ALA A 45 -31.61 35.30 -7.87
CA ALA A 45 -32.62 36.35 -7.98
C ALA A 45 -31.98 37.74 -8.23
N LEU A 46 -30.91 38.06 -7.51
CA LEU A 46 -30.17 39.31 -7.66
C LEU A 46 -29.47 39.43 -9.03
N TYR A 47 -28.84 38.37 -9.53
CA TYR A 47 -28.24 38.39 -10.86
C TYR A 47 -29.30 38.53 -11.97
N ARG A 48 -30.48 37.92 -11.83
CA ARG A 48 -31.59 38.10 -12.78
C ARG A 48 -32.13 39.52 -12.77
N LEU A 49 -32.29 40.12 -11.59
CA LEU A 49 -32.72 41.51 -11.46
C LEU A 49 -31.73 42.46 -12.16
N LEU A 50 -30.42 42.22 -11.96
CA LEU A 50 -29.35 42.97 -12.62
C LEU A 50 -29.41 42.88 -14.15
N LEU A 51 -29.70 41.69 -14.69
CA LEU A 51 -29.81 41.50 -16.14
C LEU A 51 -31.11 42.05 -16.73
N ARG A 52 -32.18 42.15 -15.92
CA ARG A 52 -33.40 42.83 -16.34
C ARG A 52 -33.17 44.33 -16.53
N ASP A 53 -32.46 44.95 -15.60
CA ASP A 53 -32.22 46.39 -15.60
C ASP A 53 -31.04 46.78 -16.52
N THR A 54 -30.05 45.89 -16.67
CA THR A 54 -28.84 46.07 -17.48
C THR A 54 -28.49 44.77 -18.23
N PRO A 55 -29.11 44.54 -19.40
CA PRO A 55 -28.97 43.28 -20.16
C PRO A 55 -27.55 42.90 -20.61
N GLY A 56 -26.60 43.85 -20.59
CA GLY A 56 -25.20 43.64 -20.98
C GLY A 56 -24.21 43.44 -19.83
N GLU A 57 -24.67 43.28 -18.58
CA GLU A 57 -23.77 43.15 -17.43
C GLU A 57 -23.11 41.75 -17.37
N SER A 58 -21.94 41.65 -17.99
CA SER A 58 -21.13 40.44 -18.11
C SER A 58 -20.92 39.68 -16.79
N LYS A 59 -20.74 40.39 -15.67
CA LYS A 59 -20.50 39.75 -14.35
C LYS A 59 -21.75 39.06 -13.80
N ALA A 60 -22.94 39.55 -14.14
CA ALA A 60 -24.20 38.92 -13.73
C ALA A 60 -24.51 37.68 -14.58
N LEU A 61 -24.19 37.70 -15.88
CA LEU A 61 -24.24 36.53 -16.75
C LEU A 61 -23.29 35.42 -16.28
N VAL A 62 -22.06 35.78 -15.94
CA VAL A 62 -21.06 34.86 -15.36
C VAL A 62 -21.53 34.31 -14.00
N GLY A 63 -22.14 35.16 -13.17
CA GLY A 63 -22.71 34.76 -11.88
C GLY A 63 -23.81 33.72 -11.98
N LEU A 64 -24.74 33.88 -12.94
CA LEU A 64 -25.79 32.88 -13.22
C LEU A 64 -25.23 31.59 -13.83
N GLY A 65 -24.26 31.68 -14.74
CA GLY A 65 -23.62 30.51 -15.33
C GLY A 65 -22.92 29.61 -14.30
N ARG A 66 -22.40 30.19 -13.21
CA ARG A 66 -21.80 29.45 -12.08
C ARG A 66 -22.81 28.84 -11.12
N LEU A 67 -24.08 29.26 -11.18
CA LEU A 67 -25.16 28.92 -10.25
C LEU A 67 -26.24 28.03 -10.88
N ALA A 68 -25.90 27.29 -11.94
CA ALA A 68 -26.86 26.51 -12.72
C ALA A 68 -27.50 25.35 -11.93
N GLU A 69 -28.56 25.67 -11.18
CA GLU A 69 -29.75 24.86 -10.89
C GLU A 69 -30.81 25.77 -10.18
N ALA A 70 -31.60 26.54 -10.96
CA ALA A 70 -32.83 27.19 -10.48
C ALA A 70 -33.74 27.58 -11.65
N PRO A 71 -35.08 27.43 -11.54
CA PRO A 71 -36.02 27.53 -12.65
C PRO A 71 -36.10 28.95 -13.25
N PRO A 72 -36.41 29.10 -14.55
CA PRO A 72 -36.19 30.33 -15.32
C PRO A 72 -37.26 31.40 -15.06
N GLY A 73 -36.83 32.66 -15.07
CA GLY A 73 -37.62 33.76 -15.62
C GLY A 73 -36.88 34.22 -16.88
N ASP A 74 -37.56 34.31 -18.01
CA ASP A 74 -36.95 34.35 -19.35
C ASP A 74 -36.21 35.67 -19.66
N PRO A 75 -34.87 35.70 -19.70
CA PRO A 75 -34.14 36.74 -20.42
C PRO A 75 -34.32 36.57 -21.94
N ASP A 76 -34.40 37.69 -22.68
CA ASP A 76 -34.51 37.67 -24.15
C ASP A 76 -33.34 36.88 -24.78
N PRO A 77 -33.61 35.72 -25.42
CA PRO A 77 -32.59 34.88 -26.04
C PRO A 77 -31.77 35.60 -27.11
N ALA A 78 -32.34 36.59 -27.79
CA ALA A 78 -31.65 37.33 -28.85
C ALA A 78 -30.55 38.25 -28.27
N ALA A 79 -30.82 38.91 -27.15
CA ALA A 79 -29.87 39.78 -26.47
C ALA A 79 -28.68 38.99 -25.87
N LEU A 80 -28.96 37.78 -25.35
CA LEU A 80 -27.94 36.87 -24.82
C LEU A 80 -26.97 36.38 -25.91
N VAL A 81 -27.51 36.00 -27.07
CA VAL A 81 -26.69 35.59 -28.23
C VAL A 81 -25.83 36.76 -28.72
N ALA A 82 -26.41 37.95 -28.92
CA ALA A 82 -25.66 39.12 -29.40
C ALA A 82 -24.49 39.51 -28.47
N THR A 83 -24.68 39.35 -27.15
CA THR A 83 -23.65 39.62 -26.15
C THR A 83 -22.54 38.57 -26.18
N ALA A 84 -22.89 37.28 -26.27
CA ALA A 84 -21.92 36.20 -26.40
C ALA A 84 -21.11 36.31 -27.71
N GLU A 85 -21.74 36.74 -28.80
CA GLU A 85 -21.06 37.03 -30.07
C GLU A 85 -20.08 38.20 -29.97
N ALA A 86 -20.45 39.27 -29.25
CA ALA A 86 -19.57 40.41 -29.03
C ALA A 86 -18.34 40.01 -28.21
N LEU A 87 -18.53 39.25 -27.14
CA LEU A 87 -17.44 38.71 -26.31
C LEU A 87 -16.54 37.75 -27.11
N ALA A 88 -17.12 36.89 -27.96
CA ALA A 88 -16.34 35.99 -28.81
C ALA A 88 -15.44 36.70 -29.83
N ARG A 89 -15.65 38.00 -30.07
CA ARG A 89 -14.80 38.83 -30.94
C ARG A 89 -13.73 39.62 -30.18
N THR A 90 -13.92 39.88 -28.89
CA THR A 90 -13.11 40.87 -28.15
C THR A 90 -12.46 40.32 -26.88
N ALA A 91 -12.96 39.22 -26.31
CA ALA A 91 -12.50 38.63 -25.06
C ALA A 91 -11.59 37.40 -25.28
N PRO A 92 -10.78 37.00 -24.28
CA PRO A 92 -10.03 35.74 -24.29
C PRO A 92 -10.92 34.51 -24.53
N PRO A 93 -10.39 33.43 -25.14
CA PRO A 93 -11.18 32.27 -25.57
C PRO A 93 -11.90 31.55 -24.43
N GLU A 94 -11.34 31.56 -23.22
CA GLU A 94 -11.95 30.97 -22.02
C GLU A 94 -13.21 31.75 -21.57
N GLU A 95 -13.19 33.08 -21.69
CA GLU A 95 -14.33 33.94 -21.36
C GLU A 95 -15.43 33.85 -22.43
N ALA A 96 -15.04 33.69 -23.69
CA ALA A 96 -15.95 33.42 -24.79
C ALA A 96 -16.67 32.08 -24.64
N GLU A 97 -15.98 31.01 -24.18
CA GLU A 97 -16.64 29.72 -23.89
C GLU A 97 -17.65 29.84 -22.75
N LEU A 98 -17.26 30.50 -21.64
CA LEU A 98 -18.14 30.65 -20.49
C LEU A 98 -19.42 31.42 -20.85
N ALA A 99 -19.32 32.40 -21.76
CA ALA A 99 -20.47 33.12 -22.30
C ALA A 99 -21.38 32.20 -23.14
N TRP A 100 -20.82 31.40 -24.06
CA TRP A 100 -21.61 30.47 -24.89
C TRP A 100 -22.29 29.36 -24.09
N ARG A 101 -21.63 28.85 -23.03
CA ARG A 101 -22.23 27.88 -22.09
C ARG A 101 -23.37 28.52 -21.29
N GLY A 102 -23.24 29.79 -20.91
CA GLY A 102 -24.33 30.54 -20.27
C GLY A 102 -25.58 30.66 -21.14
N VAL A 103 -25.42 30.90 -22.44
CA VAL A 103 -26.54 30.94 -23.40
C VAL A 103 -27.22 29.57 -23.52
N LEU A 104 -26.45 28.47 -23.57
CA LEU A 104 -27.00 27.11 -23.67
C LEU A 104 -27.65 26.62 -22.36
N ALA A 105 -27.22 27.12 -21.21
CA ALA A 105 -27.85 26.81 -19.93
C ALA A 105 -29.26 27.43 -19.81
N LEU A 106 -29.47 28.60 -20.41
CA LEU A 106 -30.76 29.32 -20.41
C LEU A 106 -31.63 28.98 -21.62
N CYS A 107 -31.01 28.68 -22.77
CA CYS A 107 -31.70 28.30 -24.01
C CYS A 107 -31.05 27.03 -24.60
N PRO A 108 -31.37 25.83 -24.07
CA PRO A 108 -30.70 24.59 -24.45
C PRO A 108 -30.81 24.21 -25.94
N GLN A 109 -31.83 24.71 -26.62
CA GLN A 109 -32.09 24.45 -28.04
C GLN A 109 -31.53 25.54 -28.98
N ASN A 110 -30.77 26.51 -28.46
CA ASN A 110 -30.23 27.60 -29.28
C ASN A 110 -29.14 27.09 -30.23
N VAL A 111 -29.49 26.96 -31.51
CA VAL A 111 -28.63 26.43 -32.58
C VAL A 111 -27.39 27.30 -32.77
N THR A 112 -27.54 28.62 -32.73
CA THR A 112 -26.42 29.58 -32.91
C THR A 112 -25.39 29.43 -31.81
N ALA A 113 -25.81 29.34 -30.54
CA ALA A 113 -24.90 29.16 -29.42
C ALA A 113 -24.19 27.80 -29.47
N ARG A 114 -24.89 26.74 -29.89
CA ARG A 114 -24.32 25.40 -30.05
C ARG A 114 -23.28 25.35 -31.18
N MET A 115 -23.57 26.01 -32.31
CA MET A 115 -22.63 26.15 -33.42
C MET A 115 -21.41 27.02 -33.04
N ALA A 116 -21.63 28.14 -32.36
CA ALA A 116 -20.57 29.05 -31.97
C ALA A 116 -19.63 28.43 -30.92
N LEU A 117 -20.16 27.70 -29.94
CA LEU A 117 -19.37 26.89 -29.00
C LEU A 117 -18.59 25.80 -29.74
N GLY A 118 -19.23 25.09 -30.67
CA GLY A 118 -18.57 24.10 -31.52
C GLY A 118 -17.43 24.71 -32.35
N HIS A 119 -17.61 25.91 -32.91
CA HIS A 119 -16.58 26.62 -33.65
C HIS A 119 -15.46 27.17 -32.76
N LEU A 120 -15.77 27.61 -31.55
CA LEU A 120 -14.80 28.09 -30.56
C LEU A 120 -13.91 26.93 -30.06
N LEU A 121 -14.53 25.79 -29.71
CA LEU A 121 -13.84 24.56 -29.34
C LEU A 121 -13.00 24.02 -30.51
N ARG A 122 -13.50 24.15 -31.75
CA ARG A 122 -12.75 23.80 -32.97
C ARG A 122 -11.57 24.75 -33.24
N ARG A 123 -11.66 26.03 -32.83
CA ARG A 123 -10.54 26.99 -32.89
C ARG A 123 -9.46 26.70 -31.83
N GLY A 124 -9.81 26.06 -30.71
CA GLY A 124 -8.87 25.45 -29.75
C GLY A 124 -8.41 24.03 -30.11
N GLY A 125 -8.65 23.59 -31.36
CA GLY A 125 -8.86 22.20 -31.75
C GLY A 125 -7.79 21.15 -31.43
N ARG A 126 -6.54 21.53 -31.12
CA ARG A 126 -5.50 20.56 -30.73
C ARG A 126 -5.61 20.12 -29.27
N ALA A 127 -5.92 21.04 -28.36
CA ALA A 127 -6.08 20.70 -26.95
C ALA A 127 -7.33 19.85 -26.71
N ALA A 128 -8.44 20.16 -27.41
CA ALA A 128 -9.66 19.36 -27.35
C ALA A 128 -9.45 17.95 -27.92
N GLU A 129 -8.72 17.80 -29.04
CA GLU A 129 -8.40 16.49 -29.60
C GLU A 129 -7.48 15.67 -28.68
N ALA A 130 -6.48 16.28 -28.05
CA ALA A 130 -5.63 15.61 -27.06
C ALA A 130 -6.45 15.11 -25.86
N VAL A 131 -7.39 15.91 -25.35
CA VAL A 131 -8.30 15.52 -24.26
C VAL A 131 -9.19 14.35 -24.70
N THR A 132 -9.79 14.39 -25.89
CA THR A 132 -10.62 13.28 -26.40
C THR A 132 -9.81 11.98 -26.51
N ARG A 133 -8.55 12.06 -26.96
CA ARG A 133 -7.67 10.87 -27.04
C ARG A 133 -7.29 10.35 -25.65
N PHE A 134 -7.06 11.24 -24.70
CA PHE A 134 -6.83 10.87 -23.31
C PHE A 134 -8.06 10.19 -22.68
N GLU A 135 -9.26 10.74 -22.86
CA GLU A 135 -10.52 10.15 -22.38
C GLU A 135 -10.72 8.74 -22.95
N ALA A 136 -10.52 8.57 -24.26
CA ALA A 136 -10.55 7.24 -24.88
C ALA A 136 -9.49 6.30 -24.30
N ALA A 137 -8.29 6.80 -23.96
CA ALA A 137 -7.27 5.97 -23.33
C ALA A 137 -7.67 5.49 -21.92
N VAL A 138 -8.38 6.33 -21.17
CA VAL A 138 -8.93 5.96 -19.85
C VAL A 138 -9.98 4.87 -20.00
N GLU A 139 -10.85 4.97 -21.00
CA GLU A 139 -11.85 3.93 -21.33
C GLU A 139 -11.18 2.60 -21.70
N GLU A 140 -10.19 2.60 -22.61
CA GLU A 140 -9.46 1.39 -23.00
C GLU A 140 -8.74 0.73 -21.82
N ARG A 141 -8.22 1.54 -20.88
CA ARG A 141 -7.62 1.02 -19.66
C ARG A 141 -8.67 0.34 -18.76
N ALA A 142 -9.86 0.92 -18.64
CA ALA A 142 -10.97 0.31 -17.91
C ALA A 142 -11.46 -1.00 -18.58
N LEU A 143 -11.32 -1.11 -19.91
CA LEU A 143 -11.59 -2.33 -20.68
C LEU A 143 -10.45 -3.36 -20.63
N ASN A 144 -9.42 -3.16 -19.80
CA ASN A 144 -8.25 -4.04 -19.67
C ASN A 144 -7.46 -4.20 -21.00
N ALA A 145 -7.39 -3.12 -21.79
CA ALA A 145 -6.68 -3.03 -23.06
C ALA A 145 -5.49 -2.03 -22.99
N PRO A 146 -4.46 -2.31 -22.16
CA PRO A 146 -3.42 -1.33 -21.85
C PRO A 146 -2.57 -0.90 -23.07
N ALA A 147 -2.35 -1.78 -24.04
CA ALA A 147 -1.59 -1.42 -25.25
C ALA A 147 -2.34 -0.40 -26.14
N GLN A 148 -3.67 -0.50 -26.21
CA GLN A 148 -4.52 0.43 -26.96
C GLN A 148 -4.60 1.78 -26.22
N ALA A 149 -4.72 1.73 -24.88
CA ALA A 149 -4.61 2.91 -24.04
C ALA A 149 -3.26 3.65 -24.24
N LEU A 150 -2.12 2.94 -24.26
CA LEU A 150 -0.82 3.56 -24.51
C LEU A 150 -0.75 4.24 -25.88
N ALA A 151 -1.24 3.60 -26.94
CA ALA A 151 -1.25 4.20 -28.28
C ALA A 151 -2.10 5.48 -28.33
N LEU A 152 -3.21 5.53 -27.60
CA LEU A 152 -4.05 6.73 -27.49
C LEU A 152 -3.37 7.84 -26.67
N LEU A 153 -2.68 7.49 -25.58
CA LEU A 153 -1.88 8.43 -24.79
C LEU A 153 -0.73 9.02 -25.61
N GLN A 154 -0.01 8.19 -26.38
CA GLN A 154 1.05 8.65 -27.27
C GLN A 154 0.53 9.64 -28.31
N ARG A 155 -0.62 9.36 -28.93
CA ARG A 155 -1.28 10.30 -29.84
C ARG A 155 -1.71 11.59 -29.14
N ALA A 156 -2.19 11.53 -27.90
CA ALA A 156 -2.50 12.73 -27.13
C ALA A 156 -1.24 13.60 -26.92
N LEU A 157 -0.11 12.97 -26.61
CA LEU A 157 1.18 13.64 -26.41
C LEU A 157 1.83 14.14 -27.70
N GLU A 158 1.59 13.49 -28.84
CA GLU A 158 1.98 14.02 -30.17
C GLU A 158 1.24 15.34 -30.48
N ILE A 159 -0.01 15.46 -30.04
CA ILE A 159 -0.85 16.64 -30.26
C ILE A 159 -0.48 17.75 -29.26
N ASP A 160 -0.34 17.40 -27.98
CA ASP A 160 0.05 18.27 -26.87
C ASP A 160 1.11 17.60 -25.98
N PRO A 161 2.42 17.87 -26.23
CA PRO A 161 3.51 17.27 -25.46
C PRO A 161 3.52 17.66 -23.96
N ALA A 162 2.82 18.74 -23.58
CA ALA A 162 2.74 19.22 -22.21
C ALA A 162 1.43 18.77 -21.50
N HIS A 163 0.69 17.82 -22.08
CA HIS A 163 -0.56 17.33 -21.52
C HIS A 163 -0.32 16.51 -20.24
N ALA A 164 -0.34 17.18 -19.08
CA ALA A 164 0.02 16.60 -17.78
C ALA A 164 -0.74 15.29 -17.44
N PRO A 165 -2.08 15.16 -17.66
CA PRO A 165 -2.78 13.89 -17.43
C PRO A 165 -2.28 12.74 -18.32
N ALA A 166 -1.95 13.00 -19.58
CA ALA A 166 -1.45 11.95 -20.48
C ALA A 166 -0.02 11.54 -20.12
N LEU A 167 0.83 12.49 -19.70
CA LEU A 167 2.18 12.18 -19.18
C LEU A 167 2.10 11.29 -17.94
N GLU A 168 1.22 11.63 -17.00
CA GLU A 168 0.98 10.85 -15.77
C GLU A 168 0.47 9.43 -16.08
N HIS A 169 -0.51 9.29 -16.98
CA HIS A 169 -1.05 7.99 -17.36
C HIS A 169 -0.05 7.15 -18.18
N THR A 170 0.77 7.78 -19.01
CA THR A 170 1.86 7.13 -19.76
C THR A 170 2.92 6.60 -18.81
N ALA A 171 3.31 7.41 -17.81
CA ALA A 171 4.23 6.99 -16.75
C ALA A 171 3.67 5.79 -15.98
N ALA A 172 2.39 5.82 -15.60
CA ALA A 172 1.73 4.70 -14.93
C ALA A 172 1.69 3.43 -15.80
N HIS A 173 1.53 3.56 -17.13
CA HIS A 173 1.61 2.42 -18.05
C HIS A 173 3.04 1.83 -18.08
N HIS A 174 4.07 2.66 -18.27
CA HIS A 174 5.46 2.19 -18.27
C HIS A 174 5.84 1.51 -16.96
N ARG A 175 5.42 2.07 -15.81
CA ARG A 175 5.61 1.47 -14.49
C ARG A 175 4.97 0.09 -14.41
N MET A 176 3.72 -0.04 -14.87
CA MET A 176 3.02 -1.33 -14.90
C MET A 176 3.70 -2.35 -15.83
N ALA A 177 4.32 -1.89 -16.93
CA ALA A 177 5.12 -2.72 -17.81
C ALA A 177 6.51 -3.09 -17.25
N GLY A 178 6.92 -2.50 -16.11
CA GLY A 178 8.24 -2.70 -15.51
C GLY A 178 9.35 -1.81 -16.09
N ASP A 179 9.01 -0.87 -16.98
CA ASP A 179 9.95 0.11 -17.53
C ASP A 179 10.06 1.33 -16.62
N HIS A 180 10.82 1.19 -15.54
CA HIS A 180 11.01 2.24 -14.54
C HIS A 180 11.73 3.47 -15.10
N VAL A 181 12.55 3.32 -16.15
CA VAL A 181 13.28 4.43 -16.76
C VAL A 181 12.33 5.32 -17.54
N ALA A 182 11.52 4.76 -18.44
CA ALA A 182 10.52 5.53 -19.19
C ALA A 182 9.42 6.10 -18.29
N ALA A 183 9.04 5.36 -17.23
CA ALA A 183 8.07 5.84 -16.25
C ALA A 183 8.57 7.07 -15.50
N LEU A 184 9.82 7.03 -14.98
CA LEU A 184 10.41 8.15 -14.27
C LEU A 184 10.52 9.39 -15.18
N ALA A 185 11.02 9.23 -16.40
CA ALA A 185 11.12 10.32 -17.37
C ALA A 185 9.76 10.97 -17.67
N SER A 186 8.70 10.17 -17.79
CA SER A 186 7.34 10.67 -18.03
C SER A 186 6.76 11.42 -16.82
N PHE A 187 7.02 10.94 -15.59
CA PHE A 187 6.64 11.66 -14.38
C PHE A 187 7.40 12.99 -14.23
N GLU A 188 8.71 13.00 -14.49
CA GLU A 188 9.53 14.21 -14.47
C GLU A 188 9.08 15.24 -15.52
N ALA A 189 8.73 14.78 -16.73
CA ALA A 189 8.12 15.63 -17.75
C ALA A 189 6.78 16.22 -17.27
N GLY A 190 5.95 15.42 -16.60
CA GLY A 190 4.70 15.88 -15.98
C GLY A 190 4.93 16.97 -14.93
N ILE A 191 5.96 16.84 -14.09
CA ILE A 191 6.39 17.86 -13.13
C ILE A 191 6.84 19.15 -13.83
N ALA A 192 7.63 19.01 -14.90
CA ALA A 192 8.18 20.13 -15.65
C ALA A 192 7.11 20.99 -16.37
N THR A 193 5.87 20.50 -16.53
CA THR A 193 4.75 21.28 -17.10
C THR A 193 4.35 22.49 -16.24
N GLY A 194 4.74 22.54 -14.97
CA GLY A 194 4.33 23.58 -14.02
C GLY A 194 2.89 23.43 -13.50
N ARG A 195 2.13 22.45 -14.01
CA ARG A 195 0.80 22.07 -13.50
C ARG A 195 0.74 20.54 -13.26
N PRO A 196 1.61 20.00 -12.40
CA PRO A 196 1.68 18.56 -12.18
C PRO A 196 0.40 18.00 -11.56
N GLY A 197 0.01 16.83 -12.04
CA GLY A 197 -0.89 15.97 -11.28
C GLY A 197 -0.17 15.35 -10.07
N PRO A 198 -0.90 14.97 -9.01
CA PRO A 198 -0.30 14.41 -7.80
C PRO A 198 0.55 13.15 -8.03
N TRP A 199 0.14 12.28 -8.96
CA TRP A 199 0.82 11.00 -9.15
C TRP A 199 2.16 11.15 -9.87
N CYS A 200 2.43 12.30 -10.49
CA CYS A 200 3.77 12.64 -10.98
C CYS A 200 4.80 12.60 -9.85
N TYR A 201 4.50 13.21 -8.71
CA TYR A 201 5.37 13.16 -7.53
C TYR A 201 5.34 11.79 -6.84
N LEU A 202 4.15 11.20 -6.65
CA LEU A 202 4.01 9.92 -5.94
C LEU A 202 4.72 8.77 -6.67
N GLY A 203 4.53 8.68 -7.98
CA GLY A 203 5.10 7.64 -8.83
C GLY A 203 6.61 7.79 -9.03
N ALA A 204 7.10 9.01 -9.27
CA ALA A 204 8.54 9.26 -9.37
C ALA A 204 9.25 8.97 -8.05
N ALA A 205 8.68 9.39 -6.91
CA ALA A 205 9.26 9.10 -5.60
C ALA A 205 9.29 7.59 -5.30
N GLU A 206 8.26 6.82 -5.70
CA GLU A 206 8.28 5.36 -5.57
C GLU A 206 9.43 4.74 -6.37
N ILE A 207 9.60 5.14 -7.63
CA ILE A 207 10.68 4.61 -8.49
C ILE A 207 12.05 4.97 -7.92
N LEU A 208 12.25 6.21 -7.45
CA LEU A 208 13.49 6.62 -6.80
C LEU A 208 13.76 5.80 -5.53
N ALA A 209 12.73 5.49 -4.74
CA ALA A 209 12.86 4.66 -3.55
C ALA A 209 13.22 3.20 -3.91
N GLU A 210 12.59 2.62 -4.94
CA GLU A 210 12.89 1.29 -5.48
C GLU A 210 14.33 1.20 -6.01
N GLN A 211 14.86 2.29 -6.57
CA GLN A 211 16.27 2.41 -6.99
C GLN A 211 17.26 2.65 -5.83
N GLY A 212 16.80 2.61 -4.57
CA GLY A 212 17.62 2.87 -3.39
C GLY A 212 17.95 4.36 -3.16
N ARG A 213 17.45 5.27 -3.99
CA ARG A 213 17.68 6.74 -3.90
C ARG A 213 16.70 7.39 -2.92
N MET A 214 16.62 6.86 -1.70
CA MET A 214 15.67 7.26 -0.67
C MET A 214 15.70 8.78 -0.34
N PRO A 215 16.87 9.44 -0.18
CA PRO A 215 16.90 10.88 0.09
C PRO A 215 16.28 11.71 -1.05
N ALA A 216 16.50 11.32 -2.30
CA ALA A 216 15.92 12.00 -3.46
C ALA A 216 14.40 11.81 -3.51
N ALA A 217 13.91 10.59 -3.22
CA ALA A 217 12.48 10.32 -3.14
C ALA A 217 11.77 11.17 -2.07
N LEU A 218 12.37 11.28 -0.87
CA LEU A 218 11.83 12.08 0.23
C LEU A 218 11.84 13.58 -0.10
N ALA A 219 12.91 14.10 -0.69
CA ALA A 219 13.01 15.49 -1.13
C ALA A 219 11.95 15.83 -2.20
N LEU A 220 11.72 14.91 -3.14
CA LEU A 220 10.71 15.07 -4.19
C LEU A 220 9.29 15.15 -3.63
N LEU A 221 8.97 14.33 -2.62
CA LEU A 221 7.66 14.39 -1.95
C LEU A 221 7.48 15.65 -1.11
N GLU A 222 8.56 16.19 -0.54
CA GLU A 222 8.54 17.47 0.15
C GLU A 222 8.31 18.64 -0.80
N GLU A 223 8.95 18.63 -1.97
CA GLU A 223 8.66 19.57 -3.05
C GLU A 223 7.19 19.47 -3.49
N GLY A 224 6.72 18.26 -3.81
CA GLY A 224 5.33 18.04 -4.19
C GLY A 224 4.35 18.52 -3.12
N SER A 225 4.65 18.32 -1.84
CA SER A 225 3.80 18.80 -0.73
C SER A 225 3.74 20.33 -0.64
N ARG A 226 4.81 21.04 -1.04
CA ARG A 226 4.83 22.51 -1.17
C ARG A 226 4.06 22.98 -2.39
N THR A 227 4.20 22.30 -3.53
CA THR A 227 3.50 22.64 -4.78
C THR A 227 1.99 22.34 -4.72
N LEU A 228 1.61 21.24 -4.05
CA LEU A 228 0.24 20.72 -3.98
C LEU A 228 -0.23 20.55 -2.51
N PRO A 229 -0.36 21.63 -1.72
CA PRO A 229 -0.61 21.56 -0.27
C PRO A 229 -1.97 20.95 0.10
N ALA A 230 -2.91 20.94 -0.84
CA ALA A 230 -4.24 20.35 -0.68
C ALA A 230 -4.26 18.82 -0.85
N VAL A 231 -3.16 18.20 -1.29
CA VAL A 231 -3.11 16.77 -1.57
C VAL A 231 -2.53 16.00 -0.38
N PRO A 232 -3.37 15.32 0.43
CA PRO A 232 -2.90 14.61 1.63
C PRO A 232 -2.10 13.33 1.31
N ALA A 233 -2.19 12.82 0.08
CA ALA A 233 -1.45 11.62 -0.34
C ALA A 233 0.08 11.84 -0.38
N LEU A 234 0.56 13.06 -0.64
CA LEU A 234 1.99 13.38 -0.71
C LEU A 234 2.70 13.26 0.66
N PRO A 235 2.22 13.93 1.73
CA PRO A 235 2.80 13.72 3.05
C PRO A 235 2.58 12.29 3.57
N ALA A 236 1.47 11.63 3.22
CA ALA A 236 1.27 10.21 3.55
C ALA A 236 2.32 9.31 2.88
N LYS A 237 2.60 9.52 1.60
CA LYS A 237 3.65 8.78 0.89
C LYS A 237 5.03 8.99 1.51
N ARG A 238 5.32 10.21 1.99
CA ARG A 238 6.57 10.50 2.70
C ARG A 238 6.67 9.70 4.00
N LEU A 239 5.58 9.63 4.78
CA LEU A 239 5.51 8.78 5.97
C LEU A 239 5.73 7.30 5.63
N GLU A 240 5.10 6.81 4.56
CA GLU A 240 5.25 5.44 4.06
C GLU A 240 6.73 5.14 3.71
N LEU A 241 7.41 6.03 2.98
CA LEU A 241 8.82 5.86 2.60
C LEU A 241 9.77 5.93 3.80
N LEU A 242 9.57 6.86 4.73
CA LEU A 242 10.33 6.91 5.98
C LEU A 242 10.16 5.61 6.77
N ARG A 243 8.92 5.12 6.89
CA ARG A 243 8.61 3.84 7.54
C ARG A 243 9.33 2.67 6.88
N ARG A 244 9.29 2.56 5.55
CA ARG A 244 9.99 1.52 4.78
C ARG A 244 11.50 1.56 4.94
N SER A 245 12.07 2.76 5.03
CA SER A 245 13.50 2.95 5.24
C SER A 245 13.96 2.58 6.66
N GLY A 246 13.02 2.43 7.61
CA GLY A 246 13.33 2.18 9.01
C GLY A 246 13.31 3.39 9.93
N ALA A 247 13.12 4.59 9.38
CA ALA A 247 13.00 5.82 10.14
C ALA A 247 11.63 5.91 10.85
N VAL A 248 11.19 4.84 11.51
CA VAL A 248 9.86 4.70 12.12
C VAL A 248 9.64 5.75 13.21
N THR A 249 10.66 6.03 14.03
CA THR A 249 10.56 7.05 15.09
C THR A 249 10.36 8.45 14.52
N GLU A 250 11.10 8.79 13.45
CA GLU A 250 10.97 10.07 12.76
C GLU A 250 9.61 10.17 12.06
N ALA A 251 9.23 9.14 11.31
CA ALA A 251 7.93 9.05 10.64
C ALA A 251 6.78 9.20 11.63
N LEU A 252 6.86 8.53 12.78
CA LEU A 252 5.84 8.58 13.82
C LEU A 252 5.75 9.97 14.46
N ALA A 253 6.89 10.60 14.76
CA ALA A 253 6.92 11.97 15.28
C ALA A 253 6.29 12.96 14.29
N LEU A 254 6.64 12.83 13.00
CA LEU A 254 6.06 13.63 11.92
C LEU A 254 4.55 13.39 11.80
N ALA A 255 4.10 12.12 11.78
CA ALA A 255 2.70 11.75 11.67
C ALA A 255 1.84 12.27 12.83
N ARG A 256 2.37 12.26 14.07
CA ARG A 256 1.69 12.80 15.26
C ARG A 256 1.52 14.33 15.20
N GLY A 257 2.41 15.03 14.49
CA GLY A 257 2.29 16.47 14.25
C GLY A 257 1.34 16.86 13.12
N MET A 258 0.85 15.91 12.33
CA MET A 258 -0.07 16.19 11.22
C MET A 258 -1.54 16.28 11.68
N PRO A 259 -2.37 17.09 10.99
CA PRO A 259 -3.81 17.14 11.25
C PRO A 259 -4.48 15.77 11.10
N ALA A 260 -5.26 15.37 12.11
CA ALA A 260 -5.94 14.06 12.15
C ALA A 260 -7.20 14.00 11.28
N ASP A 261 -7.63 15.12 10.68
CA ASP A 261 -8.78 15.23 9.77
C ASP A 261 -8.44 14.85 8.32
N ARG A 262 -7.16 14.60 8.01
CA ARG A 262 -6.70 14.16 6.69
C ARG A 262 -6.54 12.65 6.66
N PHE A 263 -7.39 11.98 5.88
CA PHE A 263 -7.43 10.52 5.83
C PHE A 263 -6.10 9.84 5.51
N ALA A 264 -5.37 10.32 4.49
CA ALA A 264 -4.15 9.66 4.04
C ALA A 264 -3.02 9.66 5.11
N PRO A 265 -2.65 10.82 5.73
CA PRO A 265 -1.73 10.84 6.86
C PRO A 265 -2.26 10.13 8.12
N TRP A 266 -3.56 10.25 8.41
CA TRP A 266 -4.19 9.54 9.52
C TRP A 266 -4.01 8.02 9.37
N PHE A 267 -4.23 7.50 8.16
CA PHE A 267 -4.04 6.09 7.83
C PHE A 267 -2.61 5.66 8.15
N GLU A 268 -1.60 6.36 7.61
CA GLU A 268 -0.19 6.02 7.87
C GLU A 268 0.19 6.16 9.35
N ARG A 269 -0.43 7.09 10.08
CA ARG A 269 -0.25 7.19 11.53
C ARG A 269 -0.72 5.93 12.24
N VAL A 270 -1.91 5.40 11.92
CA VAL A 270 -2.41 4.14 12.52
C VAL A 270 -1.40 3.01 12.28
N VAL A 271 -0.89 2.91 11.05
CA VAL A 271 0.14 1.93 10.68
C VAL A 271 1.40 2.08 11.54
N LEU A 272 1.90 3.31 11.66
CA LEU A 272 3.12 3.62 12.42
C LEU A 272 2.95 3.34 13.92
N GLU A 273 1.81 3.72 14.51
CA GLU A 273 1.50 3.45 15.92
C GLU A 273 1.44 1.93 16.17
N HIS A 274 0.81 1.18 15.26
CA HIS A 274 0.74 -0.28 15.30
C HIS A 274 2.12 -0.93 15.19
N GLN A 275 2.96 -0.45 14.28
CA GLN A 275 4.33 -0.94 14.14
C GLN A 275 5.22 -0.59 15.35
N SER A 276 5.01 0.59 15.95
CA SER A 276 5.73 1.01 17.16
C SER A 276 5.38 0.20 18.41
N GLY A 277 4.27 -0.55 18.36
CA GLY A 277 3.83 -1.45 19.40
C GLY A 277 3.01 -0.79 20.51
N ASP A 278 2.30 0.31 20.22
CA ASP A 278 1.36 0.97 21.14
C ASP A 278 -0.09 0.57 20.82
N PRO A 279 -0.61 -0.53 21.38
CA PRO A 279 -1.97 -0.98 21.09
C PRO A 279 -3.03 -0.02 21.61
N ALA A 280 -2.74 0.78 22.64
CA ALA A 280 -3.69 1.74 23.20
C ALA A 280 -3.88 2.93 22.25
N ALA A 281 -2.78 3.42 21.65
CA ALA A 281 -2.83 4.47 20.64
C ALA A 281 -3.61 4.01 19.39
N VAL A 282 -3.35 2.78 18.91
CA VAL A 282 -4.08 2.19 17.78
C VAL A 282 -5.57 2.07 18.08
N ALA A 283 -5.94 1.50 19.24
CA ALA A 283 -7.34 1.35 19.64
C ALA A 283 -8.04 2.71 19.74
N THR A 284 -7.37 3.72 20.30
CA THR A 284 -7.90 5.10 20.39
C THR A 284 -8.13 5.70 19.01
N LEU A 285 -7.17 5.57 18.09
CA LEU A 285 -7.28 6.11 16.74
C LEU A 285 -8.38 5.43 15.93
N LEU A 286 -8.54 4.12 16.07
CA LEU A 286 -9.58 3.34 15.37
C LEU A 286 -10.98 3.54 15.98
N ALA A 287 -11.07 3.84 17.29
CA ALA A 287 -12.35 4.14 17.94
C ALA A 287 -12.83 5.58 17.69
N ALA A 288 -11.92 6.52 17.45
CA ALA A 288 -12.26 7.88 17.03
C ALA A 288 -12.96 7.85 15.65
N ARG A 289 -13.90 8.78 15.39
CA ARG A 289 -14.58 8.88 14.09
C ARG A 289 -13.54 9.13 12.99
N PRO A 290 -13.22 8.14 12.13
CA PRO A 290 -12.15 8.31 11.16
C PRO A 290 -12.55 9.34 10.10
N PRO A 291 -11.60 10.09 9.53
CA PRO A 291 -11.87 11.13 8.52
C PRO A 291 -12.17 10.57 7.12
N ALA A 292 -12.87 9.43 7.02
CA ALA A 292 -13.24 8.83 5.73
C ALA A 292 -14.64 9.26 5.29
N THR A 293 -14.71 9.96 4.16
CA THR A 293 -15.98 10.37 3.53
C THR A 293 -16.38 9.46 2.37
N SER A 294 -15.43 8.82 1.70
CA SER A 294 -15.64 7.95 0.53
C SER A 294 -15.76 6.46 0.88
N LEU A 295 -16.35 5.66 -0.02
CA LEU A 295 -16.38 4.20 0.09
C LEU A 295 -14.97 3.59 0.15
N ALA A 296 -14.04 4.08 -0.69
CA ALA A 296 -12.64 3.67 -0.66
C ALA A 296 -11.96 3.97 0.69
N GLY A 297 -12.27 5.12 1.30
CA GLY A 297 -11.79 5.46 2.65
C GLY A 297 -12.34 4.49 3.71
N ARG A 298 -13.63 4.14 3.64
CA ARG A 298 -14.25 3.15 4.53
C ARG A 298 -13.66 1.74 4.34
N ALA A 299 -13.44 1.32 3.10
CA ALA A 299 -12.79 0.06 2.78
C ALA A 299 -11.40 -0.05 3.42
N ARG A 300 -10.62 1.03 3.35
CA ARG A 300 -9.28 1.11 3.95
C ARG A 300 -9.30 1.08 5.48
N ILE A 301 -10.34 1.62 6.13
CA ILE A 301 -10.51 1.50 7.58
C ILE A 301 -10.81 0.05 7.97
N GLU A 302 -11.74 -0.59 7.27
CA GLU A 302 -12.02 -2.03 7.46
C GLU A 302 -10.74 -2.86 7.23
N HIS A 303 -9.93 -2.51 6.23
CA HIS A 303 -8.64 -3.15 6.00
C HIS A 303 -7.70 -2.97 7.21
N LEU A 304 -7.57 -1.76 7.79
CA LEU A 304 -6.76 -1.54 8.99
C LEU A 304 -7.23 -2.38 10.18
N HIS A 305 -8.54 -2.44 10.46
CA HIS A 305 -9.07 -3.32 11.49
C HIS A 305 -8.74 -4.79 11.22
N GLY A 306 -8.86 -5.21 9.96
CA GLY A 306 -8.49 -6.55 9.51
C GLY A 306 -7.02 -6.88 9.76
N LEU A 307 -6.11 -5.97 9.44
CA LEU A 307 -4.67 -6.13 9.68
C LEU A 307 -4.35 -6.17 11.17
N VAL A 308 -4.93 -5.27 11.97
CA VAL A 308 -4.73 -5.27 13.43
C VAL A 308 -5.24 -6.56 14.04
N ALA A 309 -6.41 -7.06 13.64
CA ALA A 309 -6.95 -8.33 14.11
C ALA A 309 -6.06 -9.52 13.69
N ALA A 310 -5.60 -9.55 12.44
CA ALA A 310 -4.72 -10.60 11.92
C ALA A 310 -3.40 -10.66 12.70
N ASP A 311 -2.79 -9.51 13.01
CA ASP A 311 -1.55 -9.42 13.79
C ASP A 311 -1.72 -9.85 15.26
N HIS A 312 -2.94 -9.80 15.78
CA HIS A 312 -3.30 -10.36 17.08
C HIS A 312 -3.78 -11.81 17.00
N TRP A 313 -3.71 -12.41 15.81
CA TRP A 313 -4.20 -13.76 15.52
C TRP A 313 -5.69 -13.93 15.83
N ASP A 314 -6.49 -12.86 15.81
CA ASP A 314 -7.95 -12.97 15.79
C ASP A 314 -8.41 -13.16 14.34
N LEU A 315 -8.26 -14.40 13.85
CA LEU A 315 -8.51 -14.73 12.44
C LEU A 315 -9.98 -14.55 12.06
N ALA A 316 -10.92 -14.71 12.99
CA ALA A 316 -12.34 -14.55 12.71
C ALA A 316 -12.71 -13.06 12.54
N ALA A 317 -12.23 -12.20 13.45
CA ALA A 317 -12.42 -10.75 13.30
C ALA A 317 -11.69 -10.23 12.05
N ALA A 318 -10.46 -10.71 11.80
CA ALA A 318 -9.69 -10.35 10.62
C ALA A 318 -10.44 -10.67 9.33
N GLU A 319 -10.97 -11.90 9.20
CA GLU A 319 -11.76 -12.32 8.05
C GLU A 319 -12.97 -11.40 7.83
N ALA A 320 -13.74 -11.12 8.89
CA ALA A 320 -14.94 -10.30 8.79
C ALA A 320 -14.64 -8.87 8.31
N HIS A 321 -13.60 -8.24 8.86
CA HIS A 321 -13.16 -6.90 8.46
C HIS A 321 -12.62 -6.87 7.02
N LEU A 322 -11.74 -7.82 6.65
CA LEU A 322 -11.15 -7.88 5.30
C LEU A 322 -12.18 -8.23 4.22
N ALA A 323 -13.20 -9.05 4.54
CA ALA A 323 -14.31 -9.32 3.64
C ALA A 323 -15.16 -8.06 3.39
N ARG A 324 -15.45 -7.26 4.43
CA ARG A 324 -16.13 -5.96 4.26
C ARG A 324 -15.28 -4.97 3.47
N ALA A 325 -13.97 -4.90 3.72
CA ALA A 325 -13.06 -4.07 2.95
C ALA A 325 -13.09 -4.44 1.46
N SER A 326 -12.99 -5.73 1.15
CA SER A 326 -13.04 -6.26 -0.24
C SER A 326 -14.39 -6.03 -0.91
N ALA A 327 -15.49 -6.01 -0.15
CA ALA A 327 -16.82 -5.70 -0.68
C ALA A 327 -17.01 -4.19 -0.97
N LEU A 328 -16.45 -3.32 -0.13
CA LEU A 328 -16.51 -1.87 -0.30
C LEU A 328 -15.60 -1.35 -1.43
N ALA A 329 -14.50 -2.05 -1.71
CA ALA A 329 -13.56 -1.72 -2.78
C ALA A 329 -13.19 -3.01 -3.55
N PRO A 330 -14.04 -3.48 -4.48
CA PRO A 330 -13.82 -4.76 -5.16
C PRO A 330 -12.59 -4.79 -6.04
N ASP A 331 -12.16 -3.64 -6.54
CA ASP A 331 -11.00 -3.46 -7.41
C ASP A 331 -9.68 -3.24 -6.65
N ASP A 332 -9.74 -3.16 -5.31
CA ASP A 332 -8.55 -3.05 -4.45
C ASP A 332 -7.98 -4.47 -4.19
N PRO A 333 -6.76 -4.80 -4.66
CA PRO A 333 -6.18 -6.12 -4.46
C PRO A 333 -5.70 -6.36 -3.03
N TRP A 334 -5.46 -5.31 -2.23
CA TRP A 334 -4.76 -5.45 -0.95
C TRP A 334 -5.57 -6.18 0.12
N PRO A 335 -6.84 -5.83 0.38
CA PRO A 335 -7.64 -6.56 1.36
C PRO A 335 -7.83 -8.03 0.97
N ARG A 336 -7.90 -8.32 -0.34
CA ARG A 336 -8.08 -9.69 -0.88
C ARG A 336 -6.87 -10.58 -0.62
N ALA A 337 -5.66 -10.06 -0.85
CA ALA A 337 -4.43 -10.79 -0.57
C ALA A 337 -4.37 -11.21 0.91
N ARG A 338 -4.68 -10.29 1.83
CA ARG A 338 -4.72 -10.59 3.26
C ARG A 338 -5.87 -11.53 3.63
N LEU A 339 -7.05 -11.36 3.02
CA LEU A 339 -8.20 -12.23 3.25
C LEU A 339 -7.91 -13.67 2.83
N ALA A 340 -7.22 -13.87 1.70
CA ALA A 340 -6.76 -15.19 1.26
C ALA A 340 -5.85 -15.85 2.30
N MET A 341 -4.89 -15.11 2.87
CA MET A 341 -4.02 -15.62 3.93
C MET A 341 -4.80 -16.02 5.18
N VAL A 342 -5.74 -15.16 5.62
CA VAL A 342 -6.55 -15.43 6.82
C VAL A 342 -7.45 -16.64 6.62
N ARG A 343 -8.05 -16.81 5.43
CA ARG A 343 -8.85 -17.99 5.10
C ARG A 343 -8.01 -19.26 5.00
N LEU A 344 -6.78 -19.18 4.47
CA LEU A 344 -5.85 -20.29 4.45
C LEU A 344 -5.49 -20.74 5.88
N ALA A 345 -5.21 -19.79 6.78
CA ALA A 345 -4.96 -20.03 8.20
C ALA A 345 -6.16 -20.65 8.95
N ARG A 346 -7.37 -20.45 8.42
CA ARG A 346 -8.63 -21.05 8.91
C ARG A 346 -9.01 -22.34 8.19
N PHE A 347 -8.17 -22.81 7.27
CA PHE A 347 -8.42 -23.99 6.41
C PHE A 347 -9.68 -23.88 5.53
N ASP A 348 -10.08 -22.66 5.16
CA ASP A 348 -11.12 -22.40 4.15
C ASP A 348 -10.48 -22.29 2.75
N LEU A 349 -10.23 -23.43 2.13
CA LEU A 349 -9.57 -23.48 0.81
C LEU A 349 -10.49 -22.97 -0.30
N ALA A 350 -11.81 -23.15 -0.19
CA ALA A 350 -12.75 -22.64 -1.18
C ALA A 350 -12.73 -21.12 -1.21
N GLY A 351 -12.86 -20.48 -0.04
CA GLY A 351 -12.78 -19.03 0.08
C GLY A 351 -11.39 -18.49 -0.23
N THR A 352 -10.31 -19.20 0.12
CA THR A 352 -8.94 -18.81 -0.26
C THR A 352 -8.76 -18.82 -1.78
N ARG A 353 -9.18 -19.89 -2.47
CA ARG A 353 -9.09 -20.00 -3.93
C ARG A 353 -9.90 -18.92 -4.63
N ALA A 354 -11.07 -18.55 -4.10
CA ALA A 354 -11.89 -17.48 -4.64
C ALA A 354 -11.19 -16.11 -4.57
N GLU A 355 -10.57 -15.77 -3.42
CA GLU A 355 -9.84 -14.50 -3.29
C GLU A 355 -8.58 -14.46 -4.15
N LEU A 356 -7.81 -15.54 -4.20
CA LEU A 356 -6.63 -15.63 -5.08
C LEU A 356 -7.03 -15.51 -6.56
N ALA A 357 -8.14 -16.12 -6.96
CA ALA A 357 -8.66 -15.98 -8.32
C ALA A 357 -9.10 -14.54 -8.63
N ALA A 358 -9.67 -13.83 -7.65
CA ALA A 358 -10.01 -12.42 -7.79
C ALA A 358 -8.74 -11.55 -7.94
N GLN A 359 -7.72 -11.79 -7.12
CA GLN A 359 -6.44 -11.09 -7.21
C GLN A 359 -5.77 -11.31 -8.58
N VAL A 360 -5.72 -12.56 -9.06
CA VAL A 360 -5.17 -12.91 -10.38
C VAL A 360 -5.91 -12.19 -11.52
N ARG A 361 -7.23 -11.96 -11.38
CA ARG A 361 -7.99 -11.16 -12.37
C ARG A 361 -7.60 -9.68 -12.36
N LEU A 362 -7.40 -9.10 -11.19
CA LEU A 362 -6.95 -7.70 -11.04
C LEU A 362 -5.55 -7.51 -11.64
N ASP A 363 -4.65 -8.47 -11.42
CA ASP A 363 -3.27 -8.42 -11.90
C ASP A 363 -3.11 -8.81 -13.39
N ALA A 364 -4.18 -9.25 -14.05
CA ALA A 364 -4.11 -9.83 -15.40
C ALA A 364 -3.57 -8.83 -16.45
N ALA A 365 -3.91 -7.55 -16.32
CA ALA A 365 -3.44 -6.49 -17.22
C ALA A 365 -1.91 -6.35 -17.16
N ALA A 366 -1.39 -6.21 -15.94
CA ALA A 366 0.02 -6.04 -15.66
C ALA A 366 0.81 -7.30 -16.06
N ALA A 367 0.29 -8.49 -15.72
CA ALA A 367 0.91 -9.75 -16.13
C ALA A 367 1.04 -9.86 -17.65
N ARG A 368 -0.01 -9.51 -18.41
CA ARG A 368 0.01 -9.54 -19.89
C ARG A 368 1.06 -8.59 -20.46
N LEU A 369 1.16 -7.37 -19.94
CA LEU A 369 2.19 -6.41 -20.37
C LEU A 369 3.61 -6.91 -20.12
N GLN A 370 3.81 -7.64 -19.02
CA GLN A 370 5.10 -8.19 -18.65
C GLN A 370 5.39 -9.56 -19.31
N GLY A 371 4.54 -10.01 -20.24
CA GLY A 371 4.68 -11.31 -20.90
C GLY A 371 4.48 -12.51 -19.96
N ARG A 372 3.86 -12.30 -18.79
CA ARG A 372 3.57 -13.32 -17.78
C ARG A 372 2.14 -13.83 -17.94
N VAL A 373 1.94 -15.10 -17.61
CA VAL A 373 0.60 -15.67 -17.42
C VAL A 373 0.26 -15.55 -15.93
N ALA A 374 -0.92 -15.02 -15.60
CA ALA A 374 -1.38 -14.95 -14.21
C ALA A 374 -2.23 -16.19 -13.90
N ARG A 375 -1.74 -17.06 -13.01
CA ARG A 375 -2.47 -18.24 -12.52
C ARG A 375 -2.41 -18.31 -11.01
N VAL A 376 -3.48 -18.78 -10.39
CA VAL A 376 -3.53 -19.01 -8.93
C VAL A 376 -2.40 -19.95 -8.50
N LEU A 377 -2.18 -21.03 -9.26
CA LEU A 377 -1.12 -22.03 -9.01
C LEU A 377 0.31 -21.47 -9.06
N GLN A 378 0.52 -20.33 -9.69
CA GLN A 378 1.81 -19.67 -9.75
C GLN A 378 2.02 -18.67 -8.61
N THR A 379 0.98 -18.40 -7.82
CA THR A 379 1.11 -17.63 -6.58
C THR A 379 1.62 -18.54 -5.46
N PHE A 380 2.42 -17.98 -4.56
CA PHE A 380 2.93 -18.70 -3.38
C PHE A 380 1.79 -19.34 -2.55
N HIS A 381 0.74 -18.57 -2.24
CA HIS A 381 -0.42 -19.08 -1.49
C HIS A 381 -1.22 -20.13 -2.26
N GLY A 382 -1.24 -20.07 -3.59
CA GLY A 382 -1.87 -21.09 -4.43
C GLY A 382 -1.14 -22.43 -4.36
N GLN A 383 0.20 -22.42 -4.25
CA GLN A 383 0.99 -23.64 -4.05
C GLN A 383 0.71 -24.28 -2.69
N LEU A 384 0.67 -23.48 -1.62
CA LEU A 384 0.30 -23.98 -0.28
C LEU A 384 -1.13 -24.53 -0.24
N LEU A 385 -2.05 -23.88 -0.95
CA LEU A 385 -3.43 -24.32 -1.04
C LEU A 385 -3.57 -25.67 -1.74
N ASP A 386 -2.80 -25.89 -2.81
CA ASP A 386 -2.79 -27.17 -3.52
C ASP A 386 -2.16 -28.28 -2.68
N ASP A 387 -1.07 -27.98 -1.94
CA ASP A 387 -0.45 -28.92 -1.00
C ASP A 387 -1.44 -29.40 0.06
N LEU A 388 -2.16 -28.47 0.71
CA LEU A 388 -3.21 -28.80 1.68
C LEU A 388 -4.40 -29.54 1.07
N ALA A 389 -4.64 -29.39 -0.24
CA ALA A 389 -5.73 -30.06 -0.93
C ALA A 389 -5.41 -31.52 -1.30
N LEU A 390 -4.16 -31.96 -1.19
CA LEU A 390 -3.75 -33.34 -1.49
C LEU A 390 -4.39 -34.37 -0.53
N GLU A 391 -4.72 -33.96 0.70
CA GLU A 391 -5.29 -34.82 1.73
C GLU A 391 -6.66 -34.29 2.23
N PRO A 392 -7.76 -34.54 1.50
CA PRO A 392 -9.07 -33.92 1.79
C PRO A 392 -9.66 -34.34 3.15
N GLU A 393 -9.40 -35.57 3.61
CA GLU A 393 -9.87 -36.06 4.91
C GLU A 393 -9.17 -35.36 6.07
N LEU A 394 -7.84 -35.22 5.98
CA LEU A 394 -7.05 -34.50 6.95
C LEU A 394 -7.42 -33.01 6.96
N LEU A 395 -7.62 -32.42 5.78
CA LEU A 395 -8.08 -31.05 5.66
C LEU A 395 -9.42 -30.84 6.36
N ALA A 396 -10.40 -31.73 6.16
CA ALA A 396 -11.69 -31.65 6.84
C ALA A 396 -11.53 -31.72 8.37
N ARG A 397 -10.62 -32.58 8.86
CA ARG A 397 -10.26 -32.66 10.27
C ARG A 397 -9.60 -31.37 10.78
N LEU A 398 -8.69 -30.77 10.02
CA LEU A 398 -8.04 -29.50 10.36
C LEU A 398 -9.03 -28.33 10.39
N ALA A 399 -9.95 -28.25 9.44
CA ALA A 399 -11.02 -27.25 9.43
C ALA A 399 -11.97 -27.41 10.63
N ALA A 400 -12.35 -28.65 10.96
CA ALA A 400 -13.18 -28.94 12.14
C ALA A 400 -12.48 -28.57 13.45
N LEU A 401 -11.16 -28.79 13.54
CA LEU A 401 -10.35 -28.32 14.66
C LEU A 401 -10.29 -26.79 14.69
N ALA A 402 -10.04 -26.13 13.55
CA ALA A 402 -9.88 -24.67 13.47
C ALA A 402 -11.10 -23.89 14.02
N ALA A 403 -12.30 -24.46 13.94
CA ALA A 403 -13.53 -23.91 14.48
C ALA A 403 -13.66 -23.98 16.02
N GLN A 404 -12.80 -24.74 16.70
CA GLN A 404 -12.82 -24.91 18.16
C GLN A 404 -12.00 -23.83 18.89
N PRO A 405 -12.26 -23.61 20.20
CA PRO A 405 -11.43 -22.72 21.02
C PRO A 405 -9.95 -23.11 21.00
N ALA A 406 -9.07 -22.09 21.04
CA ALA A 406 -7.66 -22.29 20.72
C ALA A 406 -6.96 -23.38 21.55
N ALA A 407 -7.19 -23.37 22.86
CA ALA A 407 -6.59 -24.32 23.80
C ALA A 407 -7.02 -25.77 23.54
N ALA A 408 -8.27 -26.00 23.13
CA ALA A 408 -8.82 -27.34 22.89
C ALA A 408 -8.19 -28.01 21.66
N ARG A 409 -7.65 -27.23 20.72
CA ARG A 409 -7.02 -27.73 19.49
C ARG A 409 -5.61 -28.25 19.72
N ILE A 410 -4.91 -27.81 20.78
CA ILE A 410 -3.48 -28.11 20.96
C ILE A 410 -3.23 -29.61 21.07
N ALA A 411 -3.96 -30.32 21.95
CA ALA A 411 -3.79 -31.76 22.18
C ALA A 411 -4.06 -32.64 20.95
N PRO A 412 -5.17 -32.48 20.19
CA PRO A 412 -5.40 -33.27 18.97
C PRO A 412 -4.39 -32.92 17.86
N LEU A 413 -3.99 -31.66 17.72
CA LEU A 413 -2.90 -31.27 16.82
C LEU A 413 -1.54 -31.85 17.30
N LEU A 414 -1.39 -32.11 18.61
CA LEU A 414 -0.27 -32.84 19.25
C LEU A 414 -0.21 -34.33 18.90
N GLY A 415 -1.35 -34.93 18.55
CA GLY A 415 -1.41 -36.27 17.98
C GLY A 415 -1.02 -36.24 16.51
N LEU A 416 -1.71 -35.41 15.72
CA LEU A 416 -1.53 -35.32 14.27
C LEU A 416 -0.09 -35.06 13.85
N VAL A 417 0.59 -34.12 14.51
CA VAL A 417 1.98 -33.77 14.20
C VAL A 417 2.96 -34.89 14.59
N ARG A 418 2.62 -35.77 15.54
CA ARG A 418 3.44 -36.95 15.88
C ARG A 418 3.20 -38.09 14.91
N GLU A 419 1.96 -38.25 14.45
CA GLU A 419 1.57 -39.24 13.44
C GLU A 419 2.16 -38.90 12.06
N MET A 420 2.19 -37.61 11.71
CA MET A 420 2.62 -37.10 10.41
C MET A 420 3.61 -35.93 10.60
N PRO A 421 4.88 -36.23 10.94
CA PRO A 421 5.88 -35.21 11.30
C PRO A 421 6.30 -34.30 10.12
N ASP A 422 6.11 -34.77 8.89
CA ASP A 422 6.51 -34.06 7.67
C ASP A 422 5.34 -33.30 7.00
N HIS A 423 4.12 -33.41 7.55
CA HIS A 423 2.93 -32.79 6.95
C HIS A 423 2.79 -31.32 7.35
N PHE A 424 2.92 -30.41 6.38
CA PHE A 424 2.86 -28.96 6.59
C PHE A 424 1.59 -28.52 7.34
N GLY A 425 0.41 -28.92 6.88
CA GLY A 425 -0.86 -28.43 7.43
C GLY A 425 -1.09 -28.74 8.92
N SER A 426 -0.52 -29.83 9.43
CA SER A 426 -0.71 -30.24 10.83
C SER A 426 0.19 -29.40 11.76
N ALA A 427 1.45 -29.20 11.35
CA ALA A 427 2.39 -28.31 12.03
C ALA A 427 1.91 -26.85 11.96
N TYR A 428 1.39 -26.44 10.81
CA TYR A 428 0.82 -25.12 10.59
C TYR A 428 -0.36 -24.81 11.52
N ALA A 429 -1.36 -25.70 11.56
CA ALA A 429 -2.50 -25.58 12.48
C ALA A 429 -2.06 -25.52 13.95
N LEU A 430 -1.07 -26.34 14.33
CA LEU A 430 -0.52 -26.35 15.67
C LEU A 430 0.10 -25.00 16.05
N MET A 431 0.91 -24.41 15.18
CA MET A 431 1.58 -23.14 15.46
C MET A 431 0.56 -22.02 15.67
N ILE A 432 -0.48 -21.96 14.84
CA ILE A 432 -1.60 -21.02 15.01
C ILE A 432 -2.30 -21.25 16.36
N ALA A 433 -2.59 -22.51 16.71
CA ALA A 433 -3.26 -22.83 17.97
C ALA A 433 -2.42 -22.48 19.21
N LEU A 434 -1.11 -22.69 19.16
CA LEU A 434 -0.19 -22.27 20.21
C LEU A 434 -0.17 -20.75 20.33
N HIS A 435 -0.13 -20.00 19.23
CA HIS A 435 -0.16 -18.54 19.29
C HIS A 435 -1.42 -18.02 19.97
N GLN A 436 -2.59 -18.44 19.46
CA GLN A 436 -3.89 -17.98 19.95
C GLN A 436 -4.15 -18.37 21.41
N SER A 437 -3.50 -19.42 21.91
CA SER A 437 -3.61 -19.84 23.32
C SER A 437 -2.57 -19.21 24.25
N GLY A 438 -1.69 -18.35 23.73
CA GLY A 438 -0.57 -17.83 24.50
C GLY A 438 0.49 -18.90 24.82
N GLY A 439 0.53 -20.00 24.08
CA GLY A 439 1.48 -21.10 24.25
C GLY A 439 2.95 -20.74 23.98
N PHE A 440 3.20 -19.57 23.39
CA PHE A 440 4.54 -18.96 23.29
C PHE A 440 4.91 -18.05 24.47
N THR A 441 4.06 -18.01 25.51
CA THR A 441 4.38 -17.29 26.75
C THR A 441 5.50 -18.03 27.49
N PRO A 442 6.56 -17.34 27.95
CA PRO A 442 7.69 -17.94 28.62
C PRO A 442 7.26 -18.81 29.80
N ALA A 443 7.62 -20.09 29.74
CA ALA A 443 7.90 -20.85 30.95
C ALA A 443 9.37 -20.57 31.34
N GLY A 444 9.67 -20.35 32.62
CA GLY A 444 11.04 -20.16 33.07
C GLY A 444 11.91 -21.35 32.64
N GLY A 445 12.84 -21.12 31.71
CA GLY A 445 13.78 -22.15 31.27
C GLY A 445 14.78 -22.51 32.39
N PRO A 446 15.39 -23.70 32.33
CA PRO A 446 16.40 -24.12 33.30
C PRO A 446 17.57 -23.13 33.30
N ALA A 447 17.97 -22.65 34.48
CA ALA A 447 18.99 -21.61 34.65
C ALA A 447 20.40 -21.98 34.15
N ALA A 448 20.63 -23.26 33.80
CA ALA A 448 21.94 -23.82 33.49
C ALA A 448 22.21 -24.07 32.00
N ALA A 449 21.28 -23.72 31.10
CA ALA A 449 21.46 -23.98 29.68
C ALA A 449 22.39 -22.92 29.03
N PRO A 450 23.30 -23.31 28.10
CA PRO A 450 24.27 -22.39 27.51
C PRO A 450 23.56 -21.25 26.76
N PRO A 451 23.99 -19.99 26.96
CA PRO A 451 23.36 -18.84 26.30
C PRO A 451 23.67 -18.84 24.80
N ILE A 452 22.86 -18.11 24.03
CA ILE A 452 23.14 -17.84 22.61
C ILE A 452 24.44 -17.01 22.50
N PRO A 453 25.48 -17.50 21.82
CA PRO A 453 26.73 -16.78 21.62
C PRO A 453 26.54 -15.44 20.89
N PRO A 454 27.36 -14.41 21.18
CA PRO A 454 27.36 -13.13 20.45
C PRO A 454 28.12 -13.27 19.12
N TRP A 455 27.70 -14.23 18.30
CA TRP A 455 28.23 -14.45 16.95
C TRP A 455 27.08 -14.35 15.96
N LEU A 456 27.27 -13.62 14.86
CA LEU A 456 26.28 -13.45 13.80
C LEU A 456 26.85 -13.95 12.49
N ALA A 457 26.16 -14.89 11.86
CA ALA A 457 26.48 -15.40 10.54
C ALA A 457 25.46 -14.89 9.51
N GLN A 458 25.96 -14.53 8.33
CA GLN A 458 25.15 -14.15 7.17
C GLN A 458 25.74 -14.77 5.89
N TYR A 459 24.91 -14.96 4.87
CA TYR A 459 25.34 -15.57 3.61
C TYR A 459 24.90 -14.77 2.38
N ARG A 460 25.82 -14.63 1.42
CA ARG A 460 25.54 -14.18 0.06
C ARG A 460 26.52 -14.82 -0.90
N ASP A 461 26.00 -15.51 -1.92
CA ASP A 461 26.74 -16.29 -2.92
C ASP A 461 27.93 -15.56 -3.57
N GLY A 462 27.76 -14.29 -3.93
CA GLY A 462 28.80 -13.46 -4.55
C GLY A 462 29.88 -12.96 -3.58
N ALA A 463 31.14 -12.95 -4.03
CA ALA A 463 32.25 -12.37 -3.26
C ALA A 463 32.14 -10.84 -3.12
N VAL A 464 31.64 -10.17 -4.16
CA VAL A 464 31.35 -8.72 -4.17
C VAL A 464 29.87 -8.54 -3.84
N LEU A 465 29.58 -7.71 -2.83
CA LEU A 465 28.22 -7.37 -2.45
C LEU A 465 27.73 -6.19 -3.30
N PRO A 466 26.50 -6.27 -3.84
CA PRO A 466 25.78 -5.08 -4.29
C PRO A 466 25.64 -4.04 -3.16
N ASP A 467 25.69 -2.76 -3.50
CA ASP A 467 25.71 -1.65 -2.51
C ASP A 467 24.48 -1.66 -1.59
N ASP A 468 23.31 -2.03 -2.13
CA ASP A 468 22.05 -2.13 -1.38
C ASP A 468 22.10 -3.26 -0.35
N VAL A 469 22.58 -4.43 -0.71
CA VAL A 469 22.78 -5.58 0.19
C VAL A 469 23.87 -5.26 1.22
N ALA A 470 24.96 -4.62 0.81
CA ALA A 470 26.03 -4.20 1.72
C ALA A 470 25.50 -3.24 2.80
N ALA A 471 24.64 -2.30 2.44
CA ALA A 471 23.99 -1.39 3.38
C ALA A 471 23.05 -2.11 4.36
N LEU A 472 22.33 -3.16 3.90
CA LEU A 472 21.49 -3.99 4.76
C LEU A 472 22.33 -4.76 5.78
N MET A 473 23.39 -5.41 5.34
CA MET A 473 24.31 -6.14 6.21
C MET A 473 25.05 -5.22 7.19
N ALA A 474 25.48 -4.03 6.76
CA ALA A 474 26.14 -3.04 7.62
C ALA A 474 25.26 -2.63 8.82
N SER A 475 23.93 -2.60 8.64
CA SER A 475 23.00 -2.27 9.74
C SER A 475 23.11 -3.21 10.93
N TRP A 476 23.53 -4.47 10.71
CA TRP A 476 23.75 -5.44 11.78
C TRP A 476 25.05 -5.17 12.52
N ALA A 477 26.14 -4.87 11.80
CA ALA A 477 27.42 -4.53 12.39
C ALA A 477 27.37 -3.30 13.29
N GLU A 478 26.63 -2.27 12.86
CA GLU A 478 26.44 -1.04 13.62
C GLU A 478 25.63 -1.24 14.91
N ARG A 479 24.69 -2.19 14.91
CA ARG A 479 23.69 -2.36 15.99
C ARG A 479 23.92 -3.56 16.89
N CYS A 480 24.92 -4.39 16.58
CA CYS A 480 25.37 -5.51 17.39
C CYS A 480 26.83 -5.31 17.85
N PRO A 481 27.14 -4.25 18.63
CA PRO A 481 28.49 -4.02 19.11
C PRO A 481 28.97 -5.20 19.96
N GLY A 482 30.21 -5.65 19.72
CA GLY A 482 30.80 -6.79 20.41
C GLY A 482 30.41 -8.16 19.85
N PHE A 483 29.57 -8.21 18.81
CA PHE A 483 29.34 -9.47 18.11
C PHE A 483 30.50 -9.75 17.15
N THR A 484 30.92 -11.01 17.09
CA THR A 484 31.74 -11.46 15.96
C THR A 484 30.81 -11.66 14.78
N ILE A 485 31.07 -11.02 13.65
CA ILE A 485 30.21 -11.12 12.46
C ILE A 485 30.98 -11.81 11.34
N THR A 486 30.38 -12.86 10.78
CA THR A 486 30.98 -13.65 9.70
C THR A 486 30.05 -13.65 8.49
N ARG A 487 30.58 -13.22 7.35
CA ARG A 487 29.92 -13.37 6.05
C ARG A 487 30.48 -14.60 5.35
N PHE A 488 29.58 -15.45 4.87
CA PHE A 488 29.90 -16.55 3.98
C PHE A 488 29.51 -16.19 2.54
N ASP A 489 30.45 -16.38 1.61
CA ASP A 489 30.12 -16.64 0.21
C ASP A 489 30.15 -18.14 -0.10
N ASP A 490 29.89 -18.52 -1.35
CA ASP A 490 29.86 -19.93 -1.77
C ASP A 490 31.15 -20.68 -1.43
N ALA A 491 32.31 -20.04 -1.64
CA ALA A 491 33.61 -20.65 -1.43
C ALA A 491 33.92 -20.81 0.07
N ALA A 492 33.68 -19.76 0.86
CA ALA A 492 33.84 -19.77 2.30
C ALA A 492 32.88 -20.77 2.97
N ALA A 493 31.61 -20.80 2.54
CA ALA A 493 30.60 -21.73 3.02
C ALA A 493 31.03 -23.18 2.74
N LEU A 494 31.41 -23.50 1.50
CA LEU A 494 31.83 -24.84 1.14
C LEU A 494 33.12 -25.26 1.88
N GLY A 495 34.06 -24.34 2.09
CA GLY A 495 35.26 -24.57 2.88
C GLY A 495 34.93 -24.92 4.32
N TRP A 496 34.07 -24.12 4.96
CA TRP A 496 33.61 -24.34 6.33
C TRP A 496 32.84 -25.66 6.46
N LEU A 497 31.87 -25.93 5.57
CA LEU A 497 31.09 -27.17 5.58
C LEU A 497 31.98 -28.42 5.47
N ARG A 498 33.03 -28.40 4.64
CA ARG A 498 33.97 -29.53 4.53
C ARG A 498 34.80 -29.75 5.79
N ALA A 499 35.06 -28.69 6.56
CA ALA A 499 35.85 -28.76 7.77
C ALA A 499 35.01 -29.17 8.99
N THR A 500 33.73 -28.80 9.05
CA THR A 500 32.91 -28.93 10.27
C THR A 500 31.74 -29.89 10.14
N GLN A 501 31.24 -30.17 8.93
CA GLN A 501 30.01 -30.95 8.73
C GLN A 501 30.28 -32.37 8.23
N PRO A 502 29.39 -33.32 8.54
CA PRO A 502 29.48 -34.67 7.98
C PRO A 502 29.19 -34.68 6.47
N VAL A 503 29.71 -35.70 5.79
CA VAL A 503 29.62 -35.86 4.32
C VAL A 503 28.21 -35.65 3.75
N PRO A 504 27.11 -36.16 4.36
CA PRO A 504 25.76 -35.97 3.82
C PRO A 504 25.34 -34.49 3.69
N VAL A 505 25.78 -33.60 4.59
CA VAL A 505 25.50 -32.16 4.53
C VAL A 505 26.25 -31.53 3.36
N VAL A 506 27.52 -31.88 3.17
CA VAL A 506 28.35 -31.41 2.05
C VAL A 506 27.78 -31.89 0.71
N VAL A 507 27.27 -33.12 0.65
CA VAL A 507 26.59 -33.66 -0.54
C VAL A 507 25.30 -32.89 -0.81
N ALA A 508 24.48 -32.62 0.22
CA ALA A 508 23.26 -31.82 0.08
C ALA A 508 23.58 -30.43 -0.48
N TRP A 509 24.56 -29.72 0.10
CA TRP A 509 25.01 -28.42 -0.39
C TRP A 509 25.37 -28.43 -1.89
N ARG A 510 26.13 -29.43 -2.34
CA ARG A 510 26.53 -29.56 -3.75
C ARG A 510 25.37 -29.83 -4.70
N ARG A 511 24.27 -30.41 -4.21
CA ARG A 511 23.05 -30.64 -5.00
C ARG A 511 22.21 -29.38 -5.16
N LEU A 512 22.31 -28.44 -4.21
CA LEU A 512 21.61 -27.17 -4.25
C LEU A 512 22.25 -26.25 -5.30
N ARG A 513 21.40 -25.71 -6.19
CA ARG A 513 21.79 -24.74 -7.23
C ARG A 513 21.35 -23.32 -6.92
N ASP A 514 20.31 -23.20 -6.11
CA ASP A 514 19.71 -21.92 -5.75
C ASP A 514 20.37 -21.33 -4.50
N ALA A 515 20.64 -20.02 -4.52
CA ALA A 515 21.33 -19.34 -3.43
C ALA A 515 20.46 -19.27 -2.15
N THR A 516 19.13 -19.18 -2.27
CA THR A 516 18.23 -19.18 -1.11
C THR A 516 18.24 -20.53 -0.40
N GLN A 517 18.14 -21.63 -1.14
CA GLN A 517 18.24 -22.97 -0.56
C GLN A 517 19.60 -23.21 0.12
N ARG A 518 20.68 -22.70 -0.48
CA ARG A 518 22.01 -22.75 0.13
C ARG A 518 22.05 -21.97 1.44
N SER A 519 21.52 -20.74 1.45
CA SER A 519 21.39 -19.93 2.67
C SER A 519 20.66 -20.71 3.78
N ASP A 520 19.53 -21.33 3.44
CA ASP A 520 18.73 -22.12 4.37
C ASP A 520 19.51 -23.29 4.99
N LEU A 521 20.20 -24.07 4.16
CA LEU A 521 20.99 -25.22 4.62
C LEU A 521 22.17 -24.77 5.48
N LEU A 522 22.92 -23.75 5.04
CA LEU A 522 24.07 -23.23 5.75
C LEU A 522 23.67 -22.64 7.10
N ARG A 523 22.55 -21.91 7.17
CA ARG A 523 21.97 -21.38 8.40
C ARG A 523 21.81 -22.45 9.46
N LEU A 524 21.15 -23.55 9.09
CA LEU A 524 20.90 -24.66 10.01
C LEU A 524 22.20 -25.35 10.42
N ALA A 525 23.14 -25.55 9.49
CA ALA A 525 24.44 -26.17 9.76
C ALA A 525 25.27 -25.33 10.74
N VAL A 526 25.36 -24.03 10.47
CA VAL A 526 26.10 -23.06 11.28
C VAL A 526 25.53 -22.99 12.69
N LEU A 527 24.21 -22.78 12.83
CA LEU A 527 23.57 -22.66 14.14
C LEU A 527 23.58 -23.97 14.93
N ALA A 528 23.46 -25.13 14.27
CA ALA A 528 23.55 -26.42 14.94
C ALA A 528 24.96 -26.68 15.52
N THR A 529 26.01 -26.24 14.83
CA THR A 529 27.41 -26.49 15.23
C THR A 529 27.92 -25.45 16.21
N GLU A 530 27.85 -24.17 15.84
CA GLU A 530 28.49 -23.07 16.56
C GLU A 530 27.50 -22.28 17.43
N GLY A 531 26.20 -22.45 17.20
CA GLY A 531 25.17 -21.57 17.75
C GLY A 531 25.27 -20.15 17.19
N GLY A 532 24.84 -19.18 17.99
CA GLY A 532 24.87 -17.77 17.68
C GLY A 532 23.58 -17.31 17.01
N TRP A 533 23.70 -16.34 16.12
CA TRP A 533 22.62 -15.71 15.39
C TRP A 533 22.82 -15.89 13.90
N TRP A 534 21.72 -16.07 13.20
CA TRP A 534 21.65 -15.94 11.76
C TRP A 534 20.74 -14.80 11.38
N ALA A 535 21.14 -14.02 10.38
CA ALA A 535 20.28 -13.07 9.70
C ALA A 535 20.47 -13.19 8.19
N ASP A 536 19.39 -13.22 7.41
CA ASP A 536 19.51 -13.17 5.96
C ASP A 536 20.13 -11.84 5.51
N ALA A 537 20.91 -11.87 4.43
CA ALA A 537 21.69 -10.72 3.98
C ALA A 537 20.83 -9.55 3.46
N ASP A 538 19.58 -9.83 3.11
CA ASP A 538 18.57 -8.87 2.65
C ASP A 538 17.66 -8.35 3.78
N ASP A 539 17.93 -8.72 5.04
CA ASP A 539 17.24 -8.15 6.20
C ASP A 539 18.00 -6.96 6.79
N ARG A 540 17.23 -5.96 7.24
CA ARG A 540 17.75 -4.79 7.96
C ARG A 540 17.45 -4.92 9.45
N LEU A 541 18.46 -4.68 10.30
CA LEU A 541 18.24 -4.54 11.73
C LEU A 541 17.89 -3.09 12.08
N PHE A 542 16.73 -2.88 12.71
CA PHE A 542 16.30 -1.55 13.19
C PHE A 542 16.58 -1.31 14.68
N GLY A 543 16.67 -2.37 15.48
CA GLY A 543 16.75 -2.30 16.94
C GLY A 543 17.94 -3.07 17.50
N SER A 544 17.82 -3.51 18.75
CA SER A 544 18.78 -4.41 19.40
C SER A 544 18.21 -5.83 19.44
N LEU A 545 19.10 -6.83 19.41
CA LEU A 545 18.76 -8.24 19.66
C LEU A 545 18.59 -8.55 21.16
N ALA A 546 19.09 -7.71 22.06
CA ALA A 546 19.07 -7.96 23.51
C ALA A 546 17.65 -8.24 24.07
N PRO A 547 16.58 -7.52 23.66
CA PRO A 547 15.23 -7.84 24.11
C PRO A 547 14.74 -9.21 23.62
N LEU A 548 15.28 -9.73 22.51
CA LEU A 548 14.87 -11.01 21.92
C LEU A 548 15.44 -12.21 22.68
N ALA A 549 16.63 -12.05 23.27
CA ALA A 549 17.32 -13.10 24.03
C ALA A 549 17.60 -12.66 25.47
N PRO A 550 16.58 -12.59 26.34
CA PRO A 550 16.80 -12.39 27.78
C PRO A 550 17.69 -13.50 28.36
N PRO A 551 18.34 -13.29 29.53
CA PRO A 551 19.22 -14.29 30.14
C PRO A 551 18.57 -15.68 30.29
N GLY A 552 19.33 -16.73 29.96
CA GLY A 552 18.84 -18.12 29.95
C GLY A 552 17.99 -18.48 28.74
N THR A 553 18.04 -17.70 27.66
CA THR A 553 17.47 -18.06 26.35
C THR A 553 18.48 -18.90 25.57
N THR A 554 18.04 -20.08 25.11
CA THR A 554 18.86 -20.97 24.27
C THR A 554 18.39 -21.04 22.83
N LEU A 555 17.24 -20.45 22.54
CA LEU A 555 16.68 -20.41 21.20
C LEU A 555 15.77 -19.18 21.06
N VAL A 556 15.92 -18.46 19.96
CA VAL A 556 15.07 -17.34 19.52
C VAL A 556 14.55 -17.62 18.11
N LEU A 557 13.23 -17.58 17.97
CA LEU A 557 12.48 -17.68 16.73
C LEU A 557 11.29 -16.73 16.79
N TYR A 558 10.66 -16.56 15.65
CA TYR A 558 9.43 -15.82 15.55
C TYR A 558 8.46 -16.55 14.62
N GLN A 559 7.16 -16.38 14.88
CA GLN A 559 6.13 -16.83 13.96
C GLN A 559 5.86 -15.71 12.96
N GLU A 560 5.97 -16.01 11.67
CA GLU A 560 5.69 -15.03 10.62
C GLU A 560 4.19 -14.86 10.38
N ASP A 561 3.83 -13.84 9.63
CA ASP A 561 2.43 -13.47 9.37
C ASP A 561 1.66 -14.53 8.57
N LEU A 562 2.37 -15.48 7.95
CA LEU A 562 1.78 -16.65 7.34
C LEU A 562 1.29 -17.64 8.40
N GLY A 563 1.93 -17.71 9.57
CA GLY A 563 1.65 -18.67 10.65
C GLY A 563 2.69 -19.77 10.80
N SER A 564 3.64 -19.84 9.87
CA SER A 564 4.82 -20.69 9.99
C SER A 564 5.87 -20.04 10.91
N ILE A 565 6.96 -20.76 11.17
CA ILE A 565 8.11 -20.22 11.89
C ILE A 565 9.08 -19.63 10.88
N GLY A 566 9.33 -18.32 10.97
CA GLY A 566 10.25 -17.64 10.08
C GLY A 566 11.68 -18.12 10.27
N ASN A 567 12.42 -18.22 9.17
CA ASN A 567 13.77 -18.78 9.16
C ASN A 567 14.87 -17.75 8.86
N ASN A 568 14.53 -16.54 8.45
CA ASN A 568 15.48 -15.48 8.09
C ASN A 568 16.20 -14.86 9.31
N LEU A 569 15.65 -14.98 10.52
CA LEU A 569 16.31 -14.62 11.79
C LEU A 569 16.14 -15.75 12.81
N ILE A 570 17.26 -16.34 13.24
CA ILE A 570 17.27 -17.39 14.26
C ILE A 570 18.42 -17.11 15.23
N GLY A 571 18.15 -17.22 16.54
CA GLY A 571 19.19 -17.26 17.56
C GLY A 571 19.21 -18.66 18.20
N ALA A 572 20.36 -19.28 18.37
CA ALA A 572 20.45 -20.63 18.95
C ALA A 572 21.70 -20.81 19.81
N ALA A 573 21.58 -21.56 20.90
CA ALA A 573 22.72 -22.12 21.60
C ALA A 573 23.37 -23.21 20.73
N PRO A 574 24.69 -23.43 20.84
CA PRO A 574 25.37 -24.49 20.11
C PRO A 574 24.72 -25.85 20.42
N GLY A 575 24.54 -26.69 19.39
CA GLY A 575 23.96 -28.03 19.55
C GLY A 575 22.48 -28.06 19.92
N HIS A 576 21.73 -26.96 19.73
CA HIS A 576 20.31 -26.94 20.10
C HIS A 576 19.52 -28.04 19.34
N PRO A 577 18.78 -28.94 20.05
CA PRO A 577 18.20 -30.15 19.44
C PRO A 577 17.20 -29.86 18.32
N VAL A 578 16.47 -28.75 18.44
CA VAL A 578 15.52 -28.30 17.44
C VAL A 578 16.19 -27.94 16.11
N VAL A 579 17.30 -27.18 16.17
CA VAL A 579 18.07 -26.77 14.97
C VAL A 579 18.76 -27.98 14.36
N ALA A 580 19.32 -28.86 15.19
CA ALA A 580 19.97 -30.09 14.73
C ALA A 580 19.02 -31.03 13.97
N LEU A 581 17.77 -31.18 14.45
CA LEU A 581 16.78 -31.97 13.71
C LEU A 581 16.36 -31.27 12.41
N ALA A 582 16.16 -29.95 12.43
CA ALA A 582 15.82 -29.19 11.23
C ALA A 582 16.89 -29.38 10.14
N LEU A 583 18.18 -29.32 10.52
CA LEU A 583 19.29 -29.62 9.62
C LEU A 583 19.18 -31.05 9.05
N ARG A 584 18.93 -32.06 9.89
CA ARG A 584 18.83 -33.45 9.41
C ARG A 584 17.68 -33.62 8.41
N LEU A 585 16.49 -33.08 8.69
CA LEU A 585 15.34 -33.19 7.78
C LEU A 585 15.62 -32.50 6.44
N ALA A 586 16.16 -31.27 6.46
CA ALA A 586 16.53 -30.56 5.24
C ALA A 586 17.57 -31.33 4.41
N VAL A 587 18.60 -31.88 5.07
CA VAL A 587 19.65 -32.69 4.41
C VAL A 587 19.07 -33.97 3.81
N GLU A 588 18.19 -34.66 4.53
CA GLU A 588 17.53 -35.87 4.06
C GLU A 588 16.65 -35.59 2.85
N GLY A 589 15.80 -34.57 2.89
CA GLY A 589 14.94 -34.21 1.76
C GLY A 589 15.74 -33.77 0.52
N VAL A 590 16.78 -32.96 0.70
CA VAL A 590 17.67 -32.58 -0.41
C VAL A 590 18.38 -33.80 -1.02
N ASN A 591 18.86 -34.72 -0.18
CA ASN A 591 19.55 -35.92 -0.64
C ASN A 591 18.63 -37.01 -1.20
N ARG A 592 17.35 -37.03 -0.81
CA ARG A 592 16.32 -37.87 -1.42
C ARG A 592 15.95 -37.37 -2.82
N GLY A 593 16.09 -36.06 -3.05
CA GLY A 593 15.80 -35.42 -4.33
C GLY A 593 14.40 -34.80 -4.38
N ASP A 594 13.84 -34.46 -3.23
CA ASP A 594 12.49 -33.89 -3.11
C ASP A 594 12.36 -32.63 -3.98
N ALA A 595 11.25 -32.50 -4.70
CA ALA A 595 11.05 -31.48 -5.74
C ALA A 595 10.11 -30.35 -5.29
N ASP A 596 9.89 -30.22 -3.98
CA ASP A 596 8.99 -29.21 -3.41
C ASP A 596 9.51 -27.78 -3.63
N SER A 597 8.62 -26.81 -3.42
CA SER A 597 9.00 -25.39 -3.45
C SER A 597 10.16 -25.12 -2.47
N VAL A 598 11.01 -24.13 -2.78
CA VAL A 598 12.13 -23.72 -1.90
C VAL A 598 11.67 -23.55 -0.45
N TRP A 599 10.49 -22.96 -0.28
CA TRP A 599 9.89 -22.70 1.03
C TRP A 599 9.55 -23.97 1.81
N LEU A 600 9.06 -25.03 1.16
CA LEU A 600 8.74 -26.32 1.78
C LEU A 600 9.98 -27.21 1.95
N ARG A 601 10.92 -27.13 1.01
CA ARG A 601 12.08 -28.03 0.95
C ARG A 601 13.23 -27.65 1.89
N THR A 602 13.52 -26.37 2.02
CA THR A 602 14.62 -25.85 2.86
C THR A 602 14.21 -24.62 3.68
N GLY A 603 13.13 -23.95 3.27
CA GLY A 603 12.63 -22.72 3.88
C GLY A 603 11.79 -22.92 5.16
N PRO A 604 10.99 -21.91 5.56
CA PRO A 604 10.15 -21.96 6.76
C PRO A 604 9.21 -23.16 6.84
N GLY A 605 8.80 -23.73 5.70
CA GLY A 605 7.93 -24.91 5.61
C GLY A 605 8.63 -26.26 5.90
N CYS A 606 9.98 -26.33 5.83
CA CYS A 606 10.78 -27.53 6.14
C CYS A 606 10.97 -27.75 7.66
N SER A 607 10.49 -26.80 8.45
CA SER A 607 10.57 -26.75 9.90
C SER A 607 10.00 -28.03 10.57
N PRO A 608 10.81 -28.82 11.31
CA PRO A 608 10.35 -30.08 11.92
C PRO A 608 9.27 -29.88 13.00
N ALA A 609 8.34 -30.83 13.11
CA ALA A 609 7.36 -30.97 14.20
C ALA A 609 7.77 -30.62 15.67
N PRO A 610 9.03 -30.76 16.14
CA PRO A 610 9.45 -30.44 17.49
C PRO A 610 10.09 -29.04 17.67
N TRP A 611 9.72 -28.01 16.90
CA TRP A 611 9.86 -26.59 17.35
C TRP A 611 9.08 -26.27 18.64
N ARG A 612 8.31 -27.25 19.12
CA ARG A 612 7.77 -27.34 20.48
C ARG A 612 8.89 -27.23 21.51
N CYS A 613 8.61 -26.51 22.60
CA CYS A 613 9.39 -26.47 23.83
C CYS A 613 10.79 -25.85 23.69
N ILE A 614 10.86 -24.53 23.70
CA ILE A 614 11.68 -23.65 24.56
C ILE A 614 11.54 -22.25 23.96
N TRP A 615 10.61 -21.42 24.46
CA TRP A 615 10.44 -20.06 23.94
C TRP A 615 10.15 -19.06 25.04
N ARG A 616 10.91 -17.96 25.03
CA ARG A 616 10.72 -16.80 25.90
C ARG A 616 10.21 -15.61 25.09
N ARG A 617 9.26 -14.88 25.67
CA ARG A 617 8.66 -13.66 25.11
C ARG A 617 9.68 -12.53 25.16
N SER A 618 9.88 -11.89 24.01
CA SER A 618 10.41 -10.54 23.92
C SER A 618 9.29 -9.51 23.91
N PRO A 619 9.46 -8.33 24.53
CA PRO A 619 8.61 -7.20 24.21
C PRO A 619 8.79 -6.82 22.72
N ARG A 620 7.74 -7.10 21.93
CA ARG A 620 7.48 -6.71 20.53
C ARG A 620 8.36 -5.55 20.02
N ARG A 621 9.59 -5.77 19.53
CA ARG A 621 10.41 -4.66 18.99
C ARG A 621 11.38 -4.93 17.83
N SER A 622 11.63 -6.13 17.31
CA SER A 622 12.82 -6.28 16.44
C SER A 622 12.75 -7.17 15.21
N CYS A 623 11.62 -7.77 14.84
CA CYS A 623 11.50 -8.39 13.51
C CYS A 623 10.08 -8.26 12.97
N ARG A 624 9.86 -7.21 12.19
CA ARG A 624 8.71 -7.11 11.28
C ARG A 624 9.30 -6.77 9.92
N ARG A 625 9.11 -7.65 8.93
CA ARG A 625 9.35 -7.27 7.52
C ARG A 625 8.48 -6.04 7.25
N ALA A 626 9.10 -4.95 6.83
CA ALA A 626 8.45 -3.68 6.56
C ALA A 626 7.62 -3.68 5.25
N SER A 627 7.10 -4.83 4.82
CA SER A 627 6.55 -5.03 3.48
C SER A 627 5.02 -5.02 3.38
N TRP A 628 4.27 -4.89 4.48
CA TRP A 628 2.82 -5.17 4.44
C TRP A 628 1.89 -3.95 4.33
N PHE A 629 2.45 -2.75 4.37
CA PHE A 629 1.73 -1.48 4.15
C PHE A 629 2.30 -0.71 2.96
N THR A 630 3.02 -1.41 2.11
CA THR A 630 3.78 -0.80 1.03
C THR A 630 2.86 -0.62 -0.17
N THR A 631 2.65 0.64 -0.52
CA THR A 631 1.91 1.12 -1.69
C THR A 631 0.38 1.09 -1.60
N ILE A 632 -0.18 1.81 -0.63
CA ILE A 632 -1.62 2.16 -0.53
C ILE A 632 -1.99 3.33 -1.46
N TRP A 633 -0.97 3.90 -2.06
CA TRP A 633 -1.01 4.94 -3.06
C TRP A 633 -0.56 4.30 -4.37
N GLN A 634 -1.49 3.59 -5.01
CA GLN A 634 -1.52 3.23 -6.43
C GLN A 634 -2.93 3.47 -6.99
#